data_AF-A0A1G7F5M8-F1
#
_entry.id   AF-A0A1G7F5M8-F1
#
_cell.length_a   1.000
_cell.length_b   1.000
_cell.length_c   1.000
_cell.angle_alpha   90.00
_cell.angle_beta   90.00
_cell.angle_gamma   90.00
#
_symmetry.space_group_name_H-M   'P 1'
#
loop_
_entity.id
_entity.type
_entity.pdbx_description
1 polymer ?
#
loop_
_entity_poly.entity_id
_entity_poly.type
_entity_poly.pdbx_seq_one_letter_code
_entity_poly.pdbx_strand_id
1 'polypeptide(L)'
;MYRIRLFAVRHSRAFEWLYARLETTMVALDPLFARVGYGRIERPIAAVERVTKGLLFDCKMCGQCVLSSTGMSCPMNCPKQLRNGPCGGVRPGGYCEVKPQMRCVWVLAWDGAARMKEGSKIRDVQPPVDRSLEGSSSWLRVSREKAARLREAREASRTTIAKAFPDARAHEPAVAPLAPEPPAANQAGSKR
;
A
#
# COMPACT_ATOMS: atom_id res chain seq x y z
N MET A 1 23.06 -5.15 -3.54
CA MET A 1 21.58 -5.03 -3.60
C MET A 1 20.87 -6.34 -3.97
N TYR A 2 21.30 -7.07 -5.01
CA TYR A 2 20.63 -8.32 -5.44
C TYR A 2 20.43 -9.38 -4.33
N ARG A 3 21.43 -9.63 -3.48
CA ARG A 3 21.31 -10.57 -2.34
C ARG A 3 20.26 -10.15 -1.32
N ILE A 4 20.11 -8.84 -1.07
CA ILE A 4 19.12 -8.30 -0.11
C ILE A 4 17.70 -8.50 -0.67
N ARG A 5 17.50 -8.27 -1.96
CA ARG A 5 16.22 -8.55 -2.61
C ARG A 5 15.83 -10.02 -2.50
N LEU A 6 16.77 -10.95 -2.71
CA LEU A 6 16.52 -12.38 -2.54
C LEU A 6 16.21 -12.74 -1.08
N PHE A 7 16.90 -12.11 -0.14
CA PHE A 7 16.59 -12.24 1.28
C PHE A 7 15.16 -11.78 1.59
N ALA A 8 14.72 -10.65 1.03
CA ALA A 8 13.38 -10.12 1.23
C ALA A 8 12.29 -11.08 0.72
N VAL A 9 12.50 -11.70 -0.45
CA VAL A 9 11.60 -12.72 -1.02
C VAL A 9 11.56 -13.98 -0.16
N ARG A 10 12.71 -14.45 0.34
CA ARG A 10 12.79 -15.64 1.21
C ARG A 10 12.07 -15.43 2.54
N HIS A 11 12.05 -14.20 3.05
CA HIS A 11 11.39 -13.81 4.30
C HIS A 11 10.09 -13.04 4.03
N SER A 12 9.43 -13.29 2.89
CA SER A 12 8.28 -12.52 2.43
C SER A 12 7.14 -12.44 3.46
N ARG A 13 6.91 -13.49 4.26
CA ARG A 13 5.93 -13.49 5.36
C ARG A 13 6.22 -12.46 6.45
N ALA A 14 7.49 -12.32 6.84
CA ALA A 14 7.89 -11.34 7.85
C ALA A 14 7.75 -9.92 7.29
N PHE A 15 8.14 -9.72 6.03
CA PHE A 15 7.99 -8.44 5.34
C PHE A 15 6.53 -8.08 5.05
N GLU A 16 5.67 -9.05 4.77
CA GLU A 16 4.21 -8.86 4.68
C GLU A 16 3.63 -8.36 5.99
N TRP A 17 3.99 -9.00 7.10
CA TRP A 17 3.56 -8.56 8.43
C TRP A 17 4.06 -7.14 8.74
N LEU A 18 5.33 -6.85 8.46
CA LEU A 18 5.91 -5.51 8.66
C LEU A 18 5.22 -4.47 7.78
N TYR A 19 4.96 -4.80 6.51
CA TYR A 19 4.26 -3.93 5.58
C TYR A 19 2.83 -3.63 6.05
N ALA A 20 2.08 -4.64 6.47
CA ALA A 20 0.72 -4.48 7.00
C ALA A 20 0.71 -3.62 8.26
N ARG A 21 1.71 -3.78 9.14
CA ARG A 21 1.83 -2.96 10.36
C ARG A 21 2.17 -1.51 10.02
N LEU A 22 3.13 -1.29 9.12
CA LEU A 22 3.48 0.04 8.63
C LEU A 22 2.28 0.73 7.98
N GLU A 23 1.57 0.04 7.09
CA GLU A 23 0.38 0.56 6.41
C GLU A 23 -0.70 0.96 7.43
N THR A 24 -0.97 0.10 8.42
CA THR A 24 -1.94 0.40 9.49
C THR A 24 -1.53 1.63 10.28
N THR A 25 -0.26 1.74 10.66
CA THR A 25 0.28 2.91 11.36
C THR A 25 0.14 4.17 10.52
N MET A 26 0.46 4.12 9.23
CA MET A 26 0.35 5.29 8.35
C MET A 26 -1.09 5.74 8.13
N VAL A 27 -2.03 4.80 8.02
CA VAL A 27 -3.47 5.11 7.97
C VAL A 27 -3.93 5.76 9.28
N ALA A 28 -3.46 5.28 10.43
CA ALA A 28 -3.78 5.89 11.72
C ALA A 28 -3.21 7.32 11.87
N LEU A 29 -2.09 7.62 11.19
CA LEU A 29 -1.46 8.93 11.17
C LEU A 29 -2.02 9.88 10.09
N ASP A 30 -2.91 9.41 9.20
CA ASP A 30 -3.61 10.23 8.20
C ASP A 30 -4.15 11.58 8.73
N PRO A 31 -4.86 11.66 9.87
CA PRO A 31 -5.35 12.94 10.37
C PRO A 31 -4.24 13.93 10.72
N LEU A 32 -3.05 13.45 11.12
CA LEU A 32 -1.89 14.30 11.36
C LEU A 32 -1.29 14.77 10.03
N PHE A 33 -1.17 13.87 9.05
CA PHE A 33 -0.70 14.21 7.71
C PHE A 33 -1.61 15.24 7.03
N ALA A 34 -2.92 15.12 7.22
CA ALA A 34 -3.92 16.06 6.72
C ALA A 34 -3.76 17.47 7.34
N ARG A 35 -3.50 17.57 8.65
CA ARG A 35 -3.29 18.86 9.34
C ARG A 35 -2.01 19.57 8.90
N VAL A 36 -0.91 18.84 8.76
CA VAL A 36 0.38 19.43 8.33
C VAL A 36 0.37 19.77 6.84
N GLY A 37 -0.40 19.01 6.05
CA GLY A 37 -0.55 19.14 4.62
C GLY A 37 0.31 18.12 3.86
N TYR A 38 -0.35 17.32 3.03
CA TYR A 38 0.25 16.26 2.22
C TYR A 38 1.43 16.73 1.37
N GLY A 39 1.35 17.93 0.76
CA GLY A 39 2.43 18.45 -0.08
C GLY A 39 3.75 18.71 0.67
N ARG A 40 3.70 19.05 1.96
CA ARG A 40 4.91 19.30 2.76
C ARG A 40 5.58 18.01 3.21
N ILE A 41 4.78 16.99 3.50
CA ILE A 41 5.24 15.69 4.02
C ILE A 41 5.66 14.73 2.89
N GLU A 42 5.12 14.90 1.68
CA GLU A 42 5.42 14.05 0.52
C GLU A 42 6.92 13.90 0.29
N ARG A 43 7.67 15.01 0.23
CA ARG A 43 9.12 15.01 -0.05
C ARG A 43 9.94 14.23 0.98
N PRO A 44 9.84 14.50 2.31
CA PRO A 44 10.60 13.74 3.29
C PRO A 44 10.20 12.27 3.33
N ILE A 45 8.91 11.94 3.26
CA ILE A 45 8.47 10.54 3.24
C ILE A 45 8.96 9.84 1.97
N ALA A 46 8.87 10.47 0.80
CA ALA A 46 9.39 9.89 -0.44
C ALA A 46 10.92 9.65 -0.38
N ALA A 47 11.66 10.52 0.32
CA ALA A 47 13.10 10.31 0.54
C ALA A 47 13.36 9.09 1.45
N VAL A 48 12.64 8.97 2.57
CA VAL A 48 12.72 7.80 3.45
C VAL A 48 12.33 6.53 2.69
N GLU A 49 11.21 6.58 1.96
CA GLU A 49 10.72 5.47 1.15
C GLU A 49 11.76 5.03 0.11
N ARG A 50 12.41 5.97 -0.57
CA ARG A 50 13.47 5.69 -1.55
C ARG A 50 14.64 4.95 -0.92
N VAL A 51 15.12 5.40 0.25
CA VAL A 51 16.23 4.76 0.95
C VAL A 51 15.83 3.36 1.44
N THR A 52 14.73 3.26 2.17
CA THR A 52 14.28 1.99 2.76
C THR A 52 13.92 0.97 1.68
N LYS A 53 13.08 1.32 0.71
CA LYS A 53 12.66 0.39 -0.34
C LYS A 53 13.75 0.16 -1.40
N GLY A 54 14.59 1.15 -1.66
CA GLY A 54 15.74 1.01 -2.54
C GLY A 54 16.72 -0.03 -2.01
N LEU A 55 17.05 0.03 -0.72
CA LEU A 55 17.96 -0.93 -0.09
C LEU A 55 17.37 -2.34 -0.02
N LEU A 56 16.12 -2.47 0.43
CA LEU A 56 15.50 -3.77 0.72
C LEU A 56 15.02 -4.50 -0.55
N PHE A 57 14.36 -3.78 -1.46
CA PHE A 57 13.64 -4.38 -2.59
C PHE A 57 14.17 -3.96 -3.96
N ASP A 58 15.24 -3.15 -4.01
CA ASP A 58 15.73 -2.52 -5.24
C ASP A 58 14.61 -1.71 -5.93
N CYS A 59 13.81 -0.99 -5.13
CA CYS A 59 12.67 -0.22 -5.62
C CYS A 59 13.09 0.87 -6.61
N LYS A 60 12.35 0.98 -7.72
CA LYS A 60 12.54 2.02 -8.75
C LYS A 60 11.65 3.25 -8.58
N MET A 61 11.00 3.39 -7.42
CA MET A 61 10.15 4.55 -7.09
C MET A 61 9.09 4.88 -8.16
N CYS A 62 8.42 3.88 -8.72
CA CYS A 62 7.33 4.10 -9.69
C CYS A 62 6.04 4.73 -9.10
N GLY A 63 6.05 5.13 -7.83
CA GLY A 63 4.90 5.71 -7.13
C GLY A 63 3.75 4.73 -6.80
N GLN A 64 3.74 3.53 -7.38
CA GLN A 64 2.65 2.57 -7.22
C GLN A 64 3.16 1.20 -6.76
N CYS A 65 3.39 1.08 -5.45
CA CYS A 65 3.95 -0.12 -4.84
C CYS A 65 2.96 -1.30 -4.86
N VAL A 66 3.43 -2.47 -5.30
CA VAL A 66 2.64 -3.72 -5.35
C VAL A 66 3.34 -4.90 -4.65
N LEU A 67 4.33 -4.61 -3.79
CA LEU A 67 5.14 -5.64 -3.09
C LEU A 67 4.29 -6.62 -2.28
N SER A 68 3.19 -6.14 -1.68
CA SER A 68 2.23 -6.95 -0.93
C SER A 68 1.47 -7.95 -1.80
N SER A 69 1.40 -7.74 -3.11
CA SER A 69 0.76 -8.68 -4.04
C SER A 69 1.77 -9.54 -4.79
N THR A 70 3.02 -9.08 -4.91
CA THR A 70 4.06 -9.73 -5.74
C THR A 70 5.14 -10.42 -4.91
N GLY A 71 4.80 -10.99 -3.75
CA GLY A 71 5.74 -11.82 -2.99
C GLY A 71 6.97 -11.07 -2.46
N MET A 72 6.85 -9.77 -2.20
CA MET A 72 7.98 -8.89 -1.86
C MET A 72 9.05 -8.76 -2.97
N SER A 73 8.69 -9.12 -4.21
CA SER A 73 9.52 -8.94 -5.40
C SER A 73 9.00 -7.74 -6.21
N CYS A 74 9.79 -6.68 -6.35
CA CYS A 74 9.36 -5.50 -7.11
C CYS A 74 9.35 -5.80 -8.63
N PRO A 75 8.19 -5.70 -9.32
CA PRO A 75 8.10 -6.00 -10.76
C PRO A 75 8.90 -5.03 -11.64
N MET A 76 9.18 -3.82 -11.16
CA MET A 76 9.99 -2.82 -11.87
C MET A 76 11.47 -3.23 -12.01
N ASN A 77 11.91 -4.29 -11.32
CA ASN A 77 13.23 -4.89 -11.53
C ASN A 77 13.30 -5.77 -12.79
N CYS A 78 12.15 -6.06 -13.41
CA CYS A 78 12.10 -6.77 -14.68
C CYS A 78 12.68 -5.85 -15.78
N PRO A 79 13.59 -6.33 -16.65
CA PRO A 79 14.08 -5.54 -17.78
C PRO A 79 12.98 -5.03 -18.71
N LYS A 80 11.88 -5.78 -18.79
CA LYS A 80 10.68 -5.43 -19.57
C LYS A 80 9.70 -4.51 -18.82
N GLN A 81 9.97 -4.23 -17.54
CA GLN A 81 9.10 -3.43 -16.65
C GLN A 81 7.63 -3.89 -16.65
N LEU A 82 7.41 -5.20 -16.81
CA LEU A 82 6.08 -5.80 -16.83
C LEU A 82 5.50 -5.85 -15.41
N ARG A 83 4.47 -5.02 -15.19
CA ARG A 83 3.76 -4.95 -13.91
C ARG A 83 2.91 -6.17 -13.62
N ASN A 84 2.43 -6.84 -14.67
CA ASN A 84 1.72 -8.12 -14.61
C ASN A 84 2.53 -9.15 -15.40
N GLY A 85 2.61 -10.38 -14.90
CA GLY A 85 3.34 -11.46 -15.53
C GLY A 85 2.81 -12.82 -15.12
N PRO A 86 3.51 -13.92 -15.44
CA PRO A 86 4.79 -14.00 -16.14
C PRO A 86 4.69 -13.66 -17.64
N CYS A 87 5.83 -13.40 -18.29
CA CYS A 87 5.91 -13.01 -19.71
C CYS A 87 6.24 -14.17 -20.68
N GLY A 88 6.19 -15.42 -20.22
CA GLY A 88 6.61 -16.60 -21.00
C GLY A 88 8.14 -16.78 -21.16
N GLY A 89 8.91 -15.69 -21.11
CA GLY A 89 10.37 -15.67 -21.29
C GLY A 89 11.23 -16.18 -20.13
N VAL A 90 10.80 -17.21 -19.41
CA VAL A 90 11.55 -17.79 -18.29
C VAL A 90 12.42 -18.93 -18.81
N ARG A 91 13.74 -18.77 -18.70
CA ARG A 91 14.72 -19.80 -19.08
C ARG A 91 14.69 -21.00 -18.12
N PRO A 92 15.18 -22.18 -18.55
CA PRO A 92 15.43 -23.30 -17.65
C PRO A 92 16.21 -22.86 -16.40
N GLY A 93 15.82 -23.37 -15.24
CA GLY A 93 16.38 -22.93 -13.97
C GLY A 93 15.86 -21.56 -13.49
N GLY A 94 14.78 -21.01 -14.08
CA GLY A 94 14.04 -19.84 -13.60
C GLY A 94 14.75 -18.48 -13.79
N TYR A 95 15.58 -18.38 -14.82
CA TYR A 95 16.30 -17.16 -15.18
C TYR A 95 15.54 -16.32 -16.21
N CYS A 96 15.86 -15.03 -16.31
CA CYS A 96 15.26 -14.14 -17.29
C CYS A 96 15.82 -14.39 -18.70
N GLU A 97 14.98 -14.32 -19.74
CA GLU A 97 15.46 -14.40 -21.14
C GLU A 97 16.38 -13.25 -21.55
N VAL A 98 16.10 -12.02 -21.08
CA VAL A 98 16.80 -10.79 -21.48
C VAL A 98 18.12 -10.66 -20.73
N LYS A 99 18.15 -11.07 -19.45
CA LYS A 99 19.33 -11.03 -18.59
C LYS A 99 19.57 -12.43 -17.99
N PRO A 100 20.31 -13.31 -18.68
CA PRO A 100 20.48 -14.71 -18.31
C PRO A 100 21.03 -14.93 -16.89
N GLN A 101 21.86 -14.02 -16.40
CA GLN A 101 22.45 -14.04 -15.07
C GLN A 101 21.47 -13.63 -13.94
N MET A 102 20.29 -13.11 -14.29
CA MET A 102 19.29 -12.64 -13.34
C MET A 102 18.17 -13.67 -13.17
N ARG A 103 17.84 -14.02 -11.92
CA ARG A 103 16.62 -14.79 -11.63
C ARG A 103 15.39 -13.99 -12.03
N CYS A 104 14.46 -14.64 -12.71
CA CYS A 104 13.23 -14.00 -13.17
C CYS A 104 12.46 -13.39 -11.99
N VAL A 105 12.11 -12.11 -12.10
CA VAL A 105 11.40 -11.35 -11.06
C VAL A 105 10.06 -11.97 -10.72
N TRP A 106 9.36 -12.53 -11.71
CA TRP A 106 8.08 -13.22 -11.53
C TRP A 106 8.22 -14.61 -10.92
N VAL A 107 9.30 -15.33 -11.20
CA VAL A 107 9.60 -16.58 -10.48
C VAL A 107 9.82 -16.27 -8.99
N LEU A 108 10.56 -15.21 -8.68
CA LEU A 108 10.74 -14.74 -7.30
C LEU A 108 9.43 -14.25 -6.68
N ALA A 109 8.56 -13.58 -7.44
CA ALA A 109 7.26 -13.12 -6.95
C ALA A 109 6.37 -14.30 -6.54
N TRP A 110 6.27 -15.33 -7.39
CA TRP A 110 5.51 -16.54 -7.07
C TRP A 110 6.07 -17.29 -5.87
N ASP A 111 7.40 -17.43 -5.81
CA ASP A 111 8.10 -18.05 -4.68
C ASP A 111 7.85 -17.28 -3.36
N GLY A 112 7.91 -15.95 -3.40
CA GLY A 112 7.59 -15.11 -2.25
C GLY A 112 6.11 -15.16 -1.87
N ALA A 113 5.20 -15.10 -2.84
CA ALA A 113 3.76 -15.15 -2.61
C ALA A 113 3.32 -16.48 -1.99
N ALA A 114 3.91 -17.61 -2.39
CA ALA A 114 3.65 -18.92 -1.80
C ALA A 114 3.96 -18.99 -0.28
N ARG A 115 4.77 -18.07 0.25
CA ARG A 115 5.12 -17.99 1.67
C ARG A 115 4.28 -16.95 2.44
N MET A 116 3.59 -16.07 1.74
CA MET A 116 2.76 -15.00 2.32
C MET A 116 1.38 -15.51 2.72
N LYS A 117 0.75 -14.85 3.69
CA LYS A 117 -0.62 -15.12 4.09
C LYS A 117 -1.62 -14.72 3.00
N GLU A 118 -1.42 -13.56 2.39
CA GLU A 118 -2.25 -13.04 1.29
C GLU A 118 -1.63 -13.31 -0.10
N GLY A 119 -0.90 -14.42 -0.23
CA GLY A 119 -0.20 -14.79 -1.47
C GLY A 119 -1.10 -14.96 -2.70
N SER A 120 -2.40 -15.19 -2.52
CA SER A 120 -3.37 -15.29 -3.62
C SER A 120 -3.51 -14.00 -4.43
N LYS A 121 -3.20 -12.84 -3.84
CA LYS A 121 -3.26 -11.52 -4.49
C LYS A 121 -2.33 -11.38 -5.70
N ILE A 122 -1.37 -12.28 -5.87
CA ILE A 122 -0.50 -12.33 -7.06
C ILE A 122 -1.30 -12.57 -8.36
N ARG A 123 -2.51 -13.13 -8.25
CA ARG A 123 -3.41 -13.38 -9.38
C ARG A 123 -4.23 -12.15 -9.77
N ASP A 124 -4.27 -11.13 -8.91
CA ASP A 124 -5.06 -9.93 -9.14
C ASP A 124 -4.36 -9.05 -10.18
N VAL A 125 -5.03 -8.81 -11.30
CA VAL A 125 -4.51 -7.98 -12.39
C VAL A 125 -4.38 -6.54 -11.91
N GLN A 126 -3.15 -6.00 -11.97
CA GLN A 126 -2.87 -4.63 -11.57
C GLN A 126 -3.03 -3.67 -12.74
N PRO A 127 -3.50 -2.43 -12.51
CA PRO A 127 -3.55 -1.42 -13.56
C PRO A 127 -2.14 -1.09 -14.09
N PRO A 128 -2.00 -0.58 -15.33
CA PRO A 128 -0.71 -0.18 -15.87
C PRO A 128 -0.02 0.85 -14.96
N VAL A 129 1.31 0.92 -15.04
CA VAL A 129 2.08 1.88 -14.24
C VAL A 129 1.87 3.28 -14.80
N ASP A 130 1.40 4.18 -13.96
CA ASP A 130 1.33 5.60 -14.27
C ASP A 130 2.68 6.26 -13.99
N ARG A 131 3.35 6.72 -15.05
CA ARG A 131 4.68 7.33 -14.99
C ARG A 131 4.66 8.75 -14.43
N SER A 132 3.53 9.44 -14.42
CA SER A 132 3.41 10.76 -13.81
C SER A 132 3.66 10.73 -12.28
N LEU A 133 3.52 9.54 -11.68
CA LEU A 133 3.71 9.32 -10.24
C LEU A 133 5.15 8.91 -9.88
N GLU A 134 6.05 8.83 -10.87
CA GLU A 134 7.43 8.43 -10.62
C GLU A 134 8.13 9.41 -9.64
N GLY A 135 8.84 8.86 -8.66
CA GLY A 135 9.49 9.63 -7.60
C GLY A 135 8.60 10.04 -6.42
N SER A 136 7.27 9.88 -6.54
CA SER A 136 6.32 10.12 -5.43
C SER A 136 6.30 8.98 -4.41
N SER A 137 5.82 9.26 -3.21
CA SER A 137 5.62 8.28 -2.14
C SER A 137 4.38 7.44 -2.39
N SER A 138 4.57 6.13 -2.55
CA SER A 138 3.45 5.19 -2.58
C SER A 138 2.84 5.00 -1.20
N TRP A 139 3.64 5.12 -0.14
CA TRP A 139 3.19 4.96 1.24
C TRP A 139 2.13 6.01 1.62
N LEU A 140 2.41 7.29 1.34
CA LEU A 140 1.51 8.38 1.68
C LEU A 140 0.22 8.37 0.83
N ARG A 141 0.33 7.98 -0.44
CA ARG A 141 -0.82 7.80 -1.33
C ARG A 141 -1.75 6.70 -0.86
N VAL A 142 -1.20 5.50 -0.60
CA VAL A 142 -1.99 4.34 -0.14
C VAL A 142 -2.62 4.64 1.23
N SER A 143 -1.90 5.27 2.15
CA SER A 143 -2.46 5.62 3.46
C SER A 143 -3.63 6.59 3.32
N ARG A 144 -3.49 7.63 2.48
CA ARG A 144 -4.55 8.61 2.20
C ARG A 144 -5.80 7.95 1.59
N GLU A 145 -5.63 7.12 0.57
CA GLU A 145 -6.74 6.43 -0.10
C GLU A 145 -7.44 5.43 0.83
N LYS A 146 -6.69 4.70 1.65
CA LYS A 146 -7.26 3.77 2.62
C LYS A 146 -7.96 4.50 3.76
N ALA A 147 -7.40 5.60 4.27
CA ALA A 147 -8.04 6.43 5.28
C ALA A 147 -9.33 7.09 4.76
N ALA A 148 -9.36 7.54 3.50
CA ALA A 148 -10.59 8.04 2.86
C ALA A 148 -11.68 6.96 2.81
N ARG A 149 -11.37 5.77 2.30
CA ARG A 149 -12.32 4.64 2.24
C ARG A 149 -12.85 4.24 3.62
N LEU A 150 -11.99 4.22 4.65
CA LEU A 150 -12.42 3.90 6.02
C LEU A 150 -13.35 4.96 6.60
N ARG A 151 -13.12 6.24 6.30
CA ARG A 151 -14.03 7.33 6.69
C ARG A 151 -15.38 7.20 6.02
N GLU A 152 -15.40 6.99 4.71
CA GLU A 152 -16.62 6.76 3.93
C GLU A 152 -17.41 5.55 4.45
N ALA A 153 -16.73 4.42 4.72
CA ALA A 153 -17.37 3.24 5.28
C ALA A 153 -17.98 3.51 6.67
N ARG A 154 -17.27 4.22 7.55
CA ARG A 154 -17.79 4.60 8.88
C ARG A 154 -19.02 5.50 8.75
N GLU A 155 -19.01 6.44 7.81
CA GLU A 155 -20.16 7.33 7.55
C GLU A 155 -21.36 6.56 6.97
N ALA A 156 -21.12 5.63 6.04
CA ALA A 156 -22.16 4.74 5.50
C ALA A 156 -22.79 3.87 6.60
N SER A 157 -22.00 3.30 7.52
CA SER A 157 -22.53 2.56 8.66
C SER A 157 -23.36 3.46 9.59
N ARG A 158 -22.90 4.68 9.88
CA ARG A 158 -23.65 5.64 10.73
C ARG A 158 -24.98 6.04 10.10
N THR A 159 -24.99 6.34 8.80
CA THR A 159 -26.22 6.71 8.08
C THR A 159 -27.20 5.54 7.98
N THR A 160 -26.70 4.30 7.85
CA THR A 160 -27.55 3.10 7.87
C THR A 160 -28.23 2.92 9.23
N ILE A 161 -27.49 3.06 10.33
CA ILE A 161 -28.04 3.00 11.69
C ILE A 161 -29.06 4.14 11.91
N ALA A 162 -28.76 5.35 11.43
CA ALA A 162 -29.66 6.49 11.54
C ALA A 162 -31.01 6.25 10.86
N LYS A 163 -30.99 5.62 9.68
CA LYS A 163 -32.20 5.27 8.93
C LYS A 163 -32.99 4.14 9.58
N ALA A 164 -32.31 3.16 10.17
CA ALA A 164 -32.96 2.00 10.78
C ALA A 164 -33.70 2.35 12.09
N PHE A 165 -33.25 3.38 12.82
CA PHE A 165 -33.79 3.74 14.13
C PHE A 165 -34.07 5.26 14.24
N PRO A 166 -35.14 5.76 13.60
CA PRO A 166 -35.44 7.20 13.57
C PRO A 166 -35.73 7.78 14.96
N ASP A 167 -36.42 7.03 15.83
CA ASP A 167 -36.83 7.49 17.16
C ASP A 167 -35.80 7.22 18.27
N ALA A 168 -34.71 6.50 17.96
CA ALA A 168 -33.66 6.21 18.95
C ALA A 168 -33.07 7.48 19.57
N ARG A 169 -33.10 8.61 18.85
CA ARG A 169 -32.66 9.92 19.36
C ARG A 169 -33.62 10.51 20.41
N ALA A 170 -34.92 10.24 20.30
CA ALA A 170 -35.92 10.73 21.26
C ALA A 170 -35.86 9.95 22.57
N HIS A 171 -35.56 8.65 22.49
CA HIS A 171 -35.49 7.77 23.65
C HIS A 171 -34.13 7.78 24.32
N GLU A 172 -33.02 7.84 23.56
CA GLU A 172 -31.68 7.74 24.14
C GLU A 172 -30.59 8.47 23.32
N PRO A 173 -30.53 9.82 23.40
CA PRO A 173 -29.66 10.65 22.57
C PRO A 173 -28.15 10.44 22.77
N ALA A 174 -27.75 9.75 23.84
CA ALA A 174 -26.34 9.47 24.17
C ALA A 174 -25.77 8.22 23.46
N VAL A 175 -26.61 7.34 22.93
CA VAL A 175 -26.20 5.99 22.48
C VAL A 175 -25.79 5.95 21.00
N ALA A 176 -26.29 6.88 20.17
CA ALA A 176 -26.04 6.85 18.73
C ALA A 176 -25.66 8.23 18.16
N PRO A 177 -24.39 8.44 17.75
CA PRO A 177 -24.00 9.69 17.09
C PRO A 177 -24.41 9.63 15.61
N LEU A 178 -25.68 10.00 15.34
CA LEU A 178 -26.33 9.94 14.03
C LEU A 178 -26.18 11.21 13.17
N ALA A 179 -25.60 12.28 13.71
CA ALA A 179 -25.14 13.43 12.93
C ALA A 179 -23.65 13.26 12.55
N PRO A 180 -23.17 13.92 11.48
CA PRO A 180 -21.73 14.11 11.30
C PRO A 180 -21.20 14.79 12.56
N GLU A 181 -20.45 14.04 13.37
CA GLU A 181 -19.72 14.63 14.48
C GLU A 181 -18.78 15.68 13.91
N PRO A 182 -18.70 16.88 14.54
CA PRO A 182 -17.70 17.84 14.15
C PRO A 182 -16.34 17.15 14.15
N PRO A 183 -15.43 17.54 13.24
CA PRO A 183 -14.10 16.94 13.20
C PRO A 183 -13.52 16.98 14.61
N ALA A 184 -13.06 15.82 15.11
CA ALA A 184 -12.65 15.63 16.51
C ALA A 184 -11.88 16.86 17.00
N ALA A 185 -12.16 17.40 18.19
CA ALA A 185 -11.70 18.72 18.66
C ALA A 185 -10.22 19.06 18.32
N ASN A 186 -9.36 18.05 18.31
CA ASN A 186 -7.96 18.06 17.91
C ASN A 186 -7.72 18.50 16.43
N GLN A 187 -8.73 18.48 15.57
CA GLN A 187 -8.75 18.82 14.13
C GLN A 187 -9.26 20.24 13.85
N ALA A 188 -9.89 20.91 14.83
CA ALA A 188 -10.51 22.22 14.64
C ALA A 188 -9.51 23.40 14.61
N GLY A 189 -8.24 23.19 14.96
CA GLY A 189 -7.21 24.24 15.00
C GLY A 189 -6.50 24.56 13.67
N SER A 190 -6.82 23.85 12.58
CA SER A 190 -6.10 23.93 11.29
C SER A 190 -6.82 24.78 10.23
N LYS A 191 -7.32 25.96 10.61
CA LYS A 191 -7.74 27.00 9.67
C LYS A 191 -7.18 28.35 10.11
N ARG A 192 -5.90 28.59 9.79
CA ARG A 192 -5.33 29.92 9.52
C ARG A 192 -4.31 29.76 8.39
#